data_AF-A0A3A0A8U7-F1
#
_entry.id   AF-A0A3A0A8U7-F1
#
_cell.length_a   1.000
_cell.length_b   1.000
_cell.length_c   1.000
_cell.angle_alpha   90.00
_cell.angle_beta   90.00
_cell.angle_gamma   90.00
#
_symmetry.space_group_name_H-M   'P 1'
#
loop_
_entity.id
_entity.type
_entity.pdbx_description
1 polymer ?
#
loop_
_entity_poly.entity_id
_entity_poly.type
_entity_poly.pdbx_seq_one_letter_code
_entity_poly.pdbx_strand_id
1 'polypeptide(L)' 'MGTDYAAYSFWLETCGDDLTPRPALAGTVDADVAILGAGYTGLWTAYYLLEREPAMKVVILERRIAGFGEDSQVLDAQ' A
#
# COMPACT_ATOMS: atom_id res chain seq x y z
N MET A 1 17.28 11.80 6.81
CA MET A 1 17.28 11.70 5.33
C MET A 1 16.10 10.80 4.99
N GLY A 2 15.09 11.32 4.29
CA GLY A 2 13.90 10.54 3.95
C GLY A 2 14.26 9.40 2.99
N THR A 3 13.52 8.29 3.06
CA THR A 3 13.64 7.21 2.08
C THR A 3 13.15 7.70 0.72
N ASP A 4 13.98 7.59 -0.31
CA ASP A 4 13.56 7.84 -1.69
C ASP A 4 12.78 6.64 -2.21
N TYR A 5 11.46 6.69 -2.07
CA TYR A 5 10.58 5.59 -2.46
C TYR A 5 10.46 5.42 -3.98
N ALA A 6 10.64 6.49 -4.77
CA ALA A 6 10.52 6.42 -6.22
C ALA A 6 11.57 5.48 -6.83
N ALA A 7 12.76 5.43 -6.23
CA ALA A 7 13.86 4.57 -6.68
C ALA A 7 13.65 3.06 -6.47
N TYR A 8 12.57 2.64 -5.78
CA TYR A 8 12.37 1.22 -5.45
C TYR A 8 11.68 0.42 -6.57
N SER A 9 10.85 1.04 -7.41
CA SER A 9 10.19 0.34 -8.52
C SER A 9 9.62 1.31 -9.56
N PHE A 10 9.46 0.83 -10.79
CA PHE A 10 8.81 1.59 -11.86
C PHE A 10 7.39 2.04 -11.49
N TRP A 11 6.66 1.24 -10.70
CA TRP A 11 5.34 1.62 -10.20
C TRP A 11 5.42 2.86 -9.30
N LEU A 12 6.31 2.88 -8.31
CA LEU A 12 6.44 4.00 -7.39
C LEU A 12 6.97 5.25 -8.10
N GLU A 13 7.87 5.09 -9.07
CA GLU A 13 8.35 6.18 -9.92
C GLU A 13 7.22 6.83 -10.75
N THR A 14 6.28 6.05 -11.27
CA THR A 14 5.31 6.52 -12.27
C THR A 14 3.87 6.64 -11.77
N CYS A 15 3.57 6.25 -10.54
CA CYS A 15 2.20 6.24 -10.00
C CYS A 15 1.55 7.63 -9.85
N GLY A 16 2.35 8.71 -9.93
CA GLY A 16 1.86 10.08 -9.79
C GLY A 16 1.45 10.47 -8.36
N ASP A 17 1.79 9.64 -7.36
CA ASP A 17 1.69 9.97 -5.94
C ASP A 17 2.94 10.72 -5.48
N ASP A 18 2.84 11.54 -4.43
CA ASP A 18 4.00 12.21 -3.84
C ASP A 18 4.82 11.28 -2.92
N LEU A 19 4.35 10.04 -2.75
CA LEU A 19 4.95 8.96 -1.95
C LEU A 19 5.15 9.34 -0.48
N THR A 20 4.44 10.36 0.01
CA THR A 20 4.47 10.76 1.41
C THR A 20 3.83 9.66 2.25
N PRO A 21 4.53 9.13 3.27
CA PRO A 21 3.92 8.18 4.20
C PRO A 21 2.66 8.76 4.82
N ARG A 22 1.56 8.00 4.78
CA ARG A 22 0.33 8.38 5.47
C ARG A 22 0.59 8.41 6.98
N PRO A 23 -0.11 9.26 7.74
CA PRO A 23 0.01 9.29 9.20
C PRO A 23 -0.16 7.90 9.81
N ALA A 24 0.62 7.60 10.85
CA ALA A 24 0.42 6.40 11.63
C ALA A 24 -1.02 6.36 12.17
N LEU A 25 -1.59 5.15 12.26
CA LEU A 25 -2.92 4.96 12.82
C LEU A 25 -2.95 5.49 14.26
N ALA A 26 -3.83 6.47 14.52
CA ALA A 26 -4.01 7.04 15.83
C ALA A 26 -5.08 6.24 16.60
N GLY A 27 -4.66 5.59 17.70
CA GLY A 27 -5.56 4.85 18.57
C GLY A 27 -6.17 3.61 17.88
N THR A 28 -7.41 3.31 18.25
CA THR A 28 -8.15 2.14 17.76
C THR A 28 -9.20 2.57 16.75
N VAL A 29 -9.38 1.77 15.70
CA VAL A 29 -10.44 1.94 14.70
C VAL A 29 -11.23 0.65 14.57
N ASP A 30 -12.54 0.79 14.39
CA ASP A 30 -13.42 -0.33 14.05
C ASP A 30 -13.47 -0.51 12.53
N ALA A 31 -13.35 -1.75 12.08
CA ALA A 31 -13.43 -2.14 10.69
C ALA A 31 -14.26 -3.42 10.56
N ASP A 32 -14.95 -3.58 9.43
CA ASP A 32 -15.55 -4.86 9.07
C ASP A 32 -14.46 -5.83 8.60
N VAL A 33 -13.46 -5.31 7.88
CA VAL A 33 -12.27 -6.06 7.44
C VAL A 33 -11.02 -5.21 7.62
N ALA A 34 -10.01 -5.78 8.28
CA ALA A 34 -8.66 -5.22 8.36
C ALA A 34 -7.69 -6.01 7.47
N ILE A 35 -6.95 -5.32 6.60
CA ILE A 35 -5.96 -5.88 5.69
C ILE A 35 -4.58 -5.41 6.12
N LEU A 36 -3.65 -6.34 6.33
CA LEU A 36 -2.25 -6.04 6.64
C LEU A 36 -1.41 -6.17 5.36
N GLY A 37 -0.85 -5.04 4.92
CA GLY A 37 -0.06 -4.90 3.70
C GLY A 37 -0.83 -4.18 2.60
N ALA A 38 -0.29 -3.05 2.12
CA ALA A 38 -0.85 -2.27 1.00
C ALA A 38 -0.09 -2.53 -0.32
N GLY A 39 0.34 -3.79 -0.53
CA GLY A 39 0.85 -4.27 -1.82
C GLY A 39 -0.28 -4.62 -2.78
N TYR A 40 0.07 -5.21 -3.93
CA TYR A 40 -0.88 -5.58 -4.99
C TYR A 40 -2.06 -6.40 -4.46
N THR A 41 -1.79 -7.50 -3.75
CA THR A 41 -2.84 -8.39 -3.21
C THR A 41 -3.75 -7.68 -2.21
N GLY A 42 -3.19 -6.85 -1.32
CA GLY A 42 -3.97 -6.14 -0.31
C GLY A 42 -4.89 -5.08 -0.92
N LEU A 43 -4.38 -4.30 -1.87
CA LEU A 43 -5.15 -3.28 -2.58
C LEU A 43 -6.25 -3.90 -3.45
N TRP A 44 -5.96 -4.98 -4.18
CA TRP A 44 -6.97 -5.70 -4.96
C TRP A 44 -8.03 -6.36 -4.10
N THR A 45 -7.64 -6.91 -2.95
CA THR A 45 -8.59 -7.46 -1.98
C THR A 45 -9.55 -6.37 -1.51
N ALA A 46 -9.04 -5.20 -1.12
CA ALA A 46 -9.87 -4.07 -0.72
C ALA A 46 -10.80 -3.59 -1.84
N TYR A 47 -10.27 -3.47 -3.07
CA TYR A 47 -11.03 -3.11 -4.25
C TYR A 47 -12.24 -4.04 -4.45
N TYR A 48 -12.00 -5.36 -4.47
CA TYR A 48 -13.08 -6.32 -4.70
C TYR A 48 -14.07 -6.43 -3.54
N LEU A 49 -13.65 -6.15 -2.30
CA LEU A 49 -14.58 -6.05 -1.17
C LEU A 49 -15.51 -4.86 -1.32
N LEU A 50 -14.97 -3.69 -1.67
CA LEU A 50 -15.75 -2.46 -1.87
C LEU A 50 -16.61 -2.51 -3.14
N GLU A 51 -16.17 -3.22 -4.18
CA GLU A 51 -17.00 -3.46 -5.38
C GLU A 51 -18.25 -4.29 -5.04
N ARG A 52 -18.11 -5.27 -4.14
CA ARG A 52 -19.22 -6.15 -3.72
C ARG A 52 -20.13 -5.50 -2.68
N GLU A 53 -19.57 -4.77 -1.73
CA GLU A 53 -20.31 -4.10 -0.65
C GLU A 53 -19.72 -2.69 -0.44
N PRO A 54 -20.23 -1.66 -1.15
CA PRO A 54 -19.66 -0.31 -1.09
C PRO A 54 -19.71 0.35 0.28
N ALA A 55 -20.58 -0.12 1.18
CA ALA A 55 -20.71 0.39 2.54
C ALA A 55 -19.71 -0.24 3.53
N MET A 56 -18.94 -1.26 3.12
CA MET A 56 -18.03 -1.98 3.98
C MET A 56 -16.88 -1.09 4.47
N LYS A 57 -16.61 -1.11 5.78
CA LYS A 57 -15.47 -0.42 6.39
C LYS A 57 -14.23 -1.28 6.27
N VAL A 58 -13.44 -1.04 5.22
CA VAL A 58 -12.15 -1.69 5.00
C VAL A 58 -11.02 -0.79 5.50
N VAL A 59 -10.16 -1.32 6.38
CA VAL A 59 -8.94 -0.65 6.85
C VAL A 59 -7.72 -1.40 6.31
N ILE A 60 -6.79 -0.69 5.66
CA ILE A 60 -5.52 -1.25 5.19
C ILE A 60 -4.39 -0.63 5.99
N LEU A 61 -3.53 -1.46 6.58
CA LEU A 61 -2.35 -1.03 7.33
C LEU A 61 -1.08 -1.42 6.56
N GLU A 62 -0.18 -0.46 6.40
CA GLU A 62 1.12 -0.65 5.74
C GLU A 62 2.22 -0.03 6.59
N ARG A 63 3.35 -0.73 6.68
CA ARG A 63 4.51 -0.30 7.46
C ARG A 63 5.27 0.84 6.79
N ARG A 64 5.27 0.89 5.45
CA ARG A 64 5.94 1.93 4.64
C ARG A 64 4.90 2.80 3.93
N ILE A 65 4.70 2.58 2.64
CA ILE A 65 3.74 3.29 1.79
C ILE A 65 2.95 2.30 0.94
N ALA A 66 1.78 2.72 0.47
CA ALA A 66 1.00 1.92 -0.47
C ALA A 66 1.81 1.64 -1.74
N GLY A 67 1.70 0.43 -2.28
CA GLY A 67 2.47 0.00 -3.44
C GLY A 67 3.91 -0.44 -3.14
N PHE A 68 4.33 -0.45 -1.87
CA PHE A 68 5.67 -0.94 -1.49
C PHE A 68 5.82 -2.48 -1.61
N GLY A 69 4.71 -3.23 -1.69
CA GLY A 69 4.69 -4.70 -1.58
C GLY A 69 5.59 -5.46 -2.57
N GLU A 70 6.60 -6.12 -1.98
CA GLU A 70 7.54 -7.16 -2.44
C GLU A 70 8.54 -6.77 -3.55
N ASP A 71 9.78 -6.52 -3.10
CA ASP A 71 11.01 -6.18 -3.83
C ASP A 71 11.14 -6.87 -5.20
N SER A 72 10.70 -6.22 -6.27
CA SER A 72 11.11 -6.55 -7.63
C SER A 72 12.52 -6.00 -7.91
N GLN A 73 13.50 -6.35 -7.06
CA GLN A 73 14.89 -6.20 -7.46
C GLN A 73 15.26 -7.42 -8.30
N VAL A 74 15.10 -7.31 -9.62
CA VAL A 74 16.00 -8.06 -10.51
C VAL A 74 17.34 -7.33 -10.41
N LEU A 75 18.21 -7.76 -9.49
CA LEU A 75 19.63 -7.45 -9.56
C LEU A 75 20.24 -8.34 -10.66
N ASP A 76 19.99 -8.01 -11.93
CA ASP A 76 20.93 -8.41 -12.98
C ASP A 76 21.96 -7.29 -13.10
N ALA A 77 23.06 -7.48 -12.38
CA ALA A 77 24.33 -6.82 -12.62
C ALA A 77 25.38 -7.91 -12.92
N GLN A 78 25.16 -8.63 -14.01
CA GLN A 78 26.18 -9.24 -14.86
C GLN A 78 25.75 -9.03 -16.32
#